data_AF-A0AAD3R9Q6-F1
#
_entry.id   AF-A0AAD3R9Q6-F1
#
_cell.length_a   1.000
_cell.length_b   1.000
_cell.length_c   1.000
_cell.angle_alpha   90.00
_cell.angle_beta   90.00
_cell.angle_gamma   90.00
#
_symmetry.space_group_name_H-M   'P 1'
#
loop_
_entity.id
_entity.type
_entity.pdbx_description
1 polymer ?
#
loop_
_entity_poly.entity_id
_entity_poly.type
_entity_poly.pdbx_seq_one_letter_code
_entity_poly.pdbx_strand_id
1 'polypeptide(L)'
;MLEKVDTKPMLKTLKQLEFRWPVVGDGLGGDYQWSPGQWNLLKTLAEMRNQHSKSVLIRLYVSPDDKNSSHYIIKLDQASLCLPSREDYITNTSSAQASKSFSPDSTFSNAGPVIRQETNFRRRR
;
A
#
# COMPACT_ATOMS: atom_id res chain seq x y z
N MET A 1 -23.27 -6.83 7.42
CA MET A 1 -22.77 -5.71 8.26
C MET A 1 -21.33 -5.27 7.94
N LEU A 2 -20.49 -6.07 7.26
CA LEU A 2 -19.21 -5.60 6.70
C LEU A 2 -19.40 -4.83 5.36
N GLU A 3 -20.29 -5.33 4.51
CA GLU A 3 -20.67 -4.71 3.22
C GLU A 3 -21.16 -3.26 3.35
N LYS A 4 -21.78 -2.89 4.47
CA LYS A 4 -22.26 -1.51 4.71
C LYS A 4 -21.11 -0.52 4.99
N VAL A 5 -20.01 -1.03 5.53
CA VAL A 5 -18.81 -0.24 5.88
C VAL A 5 -17.92 -0.07 4.66
N ASP A 6 -17.84 -1.12 3.83
CA ASP A 6 -17.15 -1.14 2.53
C ASP A 6 -15.71 -0.58 2.65
N THR A 7 -15.26 0.23 1.69
CA THR A 7 -13.90 0.75 1.55
C THR A 7 -13.58 1.90 2.52
N LYS A 8 -14.57 2.39 3.28
CA LYS A 8 -14.44 3.60 4.10
C LYS A 8 -13.29 3.55 5.13
N PRO A 9 -13.05 2.44 5.85
CA PRO A 9 -11.95 2.37 6.82
C PRO A 9 -10.58 2.49 6.13
N MET A 10 -10.41 1.83 4.97
CA MET A 10 -9.18 1.90 4.18
C MET A 10 -8.95 3.33 3.68
N LEU A 11 -9.97 3.97 3.11
CA LEU A 11 -9.86 5.36 2.64
C LEU A 11 -9.54 6.31 3.79
N LYS A 12 -10.08 6.09 4.99
CA LYS A 12 -9.73 6.88 6.17
C LYS A 12 -8.24 6.79 6.51
N THR A 13 -7.63 5.60 6.42
CA THR A 13 -6.19 5.41 6.61
C THR A 13 -5.38 6.18 5.55
N LEU A 14 -5.81 6.14 4.28
CA LEU A 14 -5.10 6.83 3.19
C LEU A 14 -5.13 8.36 3.26
N LYS A 15 -5.94 8.95 4.16
CA LYS A 15 -5.88 10.40 4.44
C LYS A 15 -4.69 10.79 5.31
N GLN A 16 -4.17 9.87 6.12
CA GLN A 16 -3.03 10.12 7.00
C GLN A 16 -1.79 10.39 6.16
N LEU A 17 -1.04 11.42 6.52
CA LEU A 17 0.05 11.95 5.69
C LEU A 17 1.08 10.89 5.32
N GLU A 18 1.36 9.98 6.26
CA GLU A 18 2.33 8.90 6.14
C GLU A 18 1.87 7.79 5.20
N PHE A 19 0.56 7.65 4.98
CA PHE A 19 -0.06 6.58 4.19
C PHE A 19 -0.73 7.07 2.91
N ARG A 20 -0.67 8.37 2.61
CA ARG A 20 -1.18 8.91 1.34
C ARG A 20 -0.52 8.21 0.17
N TRP A 21 -1.34 7.69 -0.72
CA TRP A 21 -0.89 7.01 -1.92
C TRP A 21 -1.03 7.97 -3.11
N PRO A 22 0.06 8.29 -3.84
CA PRO A 22 0.03 9.08 -5.07
C PRO A 22 -1.12 8.74 -6.03
N VAL A 23 -1.31 7.45 -6.32
CA VAL A 23 -2.33 6.95 -7.28
C VAL A 23 -3.76 7.32 -6.87
N VAL A 24 -4.06 7.34 -5.57
CA VAL A 24 -5.39 7.70 -5.08
C VAL A 24 -5.56 9.21 -5.01
N GLY A 25 -4.49 9.94 -4.71
CA GLY A 25 -4.47 11.40 -4.61
C GLY A 25 -4.90 12.08 -5.91
N ASP A 26 -4.40 11.62 -7.05
CA ASP A 26 -4.73 12.20 -8.36
C ASP A 26 -6.23 12.07 -8.73
N GLY A 27 -6.92 11.06 -8.18
CA GLY A 27 -8.35 10.85 -8.42
C GLY A 27 -9.26 11.55 -7.41
N LEU A 28 -8.94 11.47 -6.12
CA LEU A 28 -9.82 11.97 -5.04
C LEU A 28 -9.51 13.40 -4.59
N GLY A 29 -8.27 13.87 -4.78
CA GLY A 29 -7.82 15.20 -4.37
C GLY A 29 -7.95 15.48 -2.86
N GLY A 30 -7.82 16.76 -2.48
CA GLY A 30 -8.04 17.23 -1.11
C GLY A 30 -7.14 16.52 -0.08
N ASP A 31 -7.74 15.94 0.95
CA ASP A 31 -7.04 15.20 2.01
C ASP A 31 -6.23 13.99 1.51
N TYR A 32 -6.51 13.51 0.30
CA TYR A 32 -5.82 12.38 -0.32
C TYR A 32 -4.62 12.82 -1.17
N GLN A 33 -4.46 14.12 -1.42
CA GLN A 33 -3.40 14.64 -2.27
C GLN A 33 -2.03 14.32 -1.67
N TRP A 34 -1.26 13.50 -2.38
CA TRP A 34 0.13 13.25 -2.05
C TRP A 34 1.00 14.39 -2.56
N SER A 35 2.01 14.78 -1.79
CA SER A 35 3.02 15.73 -2.23
C SER A 35 4.40 15.31 -1.73
N PRO A 36 5.45 15.43 -2.58
CA PRO A 36 6.80 15.00 -2.21
C PRO A 36 7.38 15.81 -1.05
N GLY A 37 7.05 17.11 -0.96
CA GLY A 37 7.55 17.99 0.09
C GLY A 37 6.96 17.74 1.48
N GLN A 38 5.84 17.03 1.58
CA GLN A 38 5.22 16.67 2.86
C GLN A 38 5.47 15.21 3.25
N TRP A 39 6.02 14.40 2.36
CA TRP A 39 6.23 12.98 2.58
C TRP A 39 7.61 12.70 3.21
N ASN A 40 7.64 11.79 4.19
CA ASN A 40 8.87 11.39 4.85
C ASN A 40 8.95 9.85 4.90
N LEU A 41 9.92 9.28 4.17
CA LEU A 41 10.11 7.84 4.09
C LEU A 41 10.27 7.18 5.46
N LEU A 42 11.12 7.74 6.33
CA LEU A 42 11.40 7.17 7.65
C LEU A 42 10.12 7.14 8.50
N LYS A 43 9.35 8.22 8.51
CA LYS A 43 8.09 8.30 9.25
C LYS A 43 7.08 7.29 8.71
N THR A 44 6.93 7.18 7.39
CA THR A 44 6.06 6.19 6.75
C THR A 44 6.46 4.76 7.13
N LEU A 45 7.75 4.41 7.07
CA LEU A 45 8.22 3.07 7.43
C LEU A 45 8.01 2.77 8.92
N ALA A 46 8.23 3.75 9.80
CA ALA A 46 7.99 3.61 11.23
C ALA A 46 6.51 3.39 11.54
N GLU A 47 5.60 4.18 10.96
CA GLU A 47 4.16 4.04 11.17
C GLU A 47 3.61 2.73 10.58
N MET A 48 4.09 2.31 9.41
CA MET A 48 3.74 0.99 8.82
C MET A 48 4.11 -0.16 9.75
N ARG A 49 5.29 -0.09 10.37
CA ARG A 49 5.74 -1.11 11.32
C ARG A 49 4.93 -1.06 12.62
N ASN A 50 4.74 0.12 13.19
CA ASN A 50 4.13 0.30 14.50
C ASN A 50 2.62 0.07 14.47
N GLN A 51 1.91 0.62 13.48
CA GLN A 51 0.44 0.55 13.42
C GLN A 51 -0.07 -0.71 12.72
N HIS A 52 0.69 -1.25 11.77
CA HIS A 52 0.21 -2.35 10.91
C HIS A 52 1.06 -3.62 11.01
N SER A 53 2.15 -3.61 11.78
CA SER A 53 3.11 -4.73 11.85
C SER A 53 3.62 -5.15 10.45
N LYS A 54 3.60 -4.22 9.48
CA LYS A 54 4.07 -4.45 8.12
C LYS A 54 5.48 -3.91 7.96
N SER A 55 6.24 -4.59 7.12
CA SER A 55 7.59 -4.21 6.74
C SER A 55 7.62 -4.06 5.24
N VAL A 56 7.87 -2.84 4.77
CA VAL A 56 7.95 -2.48 3.35
C VAL A 56 9.37 -2.00 3.10
N LEU A 57 9.99 -2.44 2.00
CA LEU A 57 11.42 -2.27 1.68
C LEU A 57 12.38 -3.00 2.64
N ILE A 58 12.25 -2.76 3.94
CA ILE A 58 13.16 -3.23 4.97
C ILE A 58 12.35 -3.83 6.13
N ARG A 59 12.78 -5.00 6.61
CA ARG A 59 12.21 -5.64 7.79
C ARG A 59 13.08 -5.34 9.01
N LEU A 60 12.53 -4.59 9.95
CA LEU A 60 13.12 -4.37 11.28
C LEU A 60 12.34 -5.13 12.34
N TYR A 61 13.05 -5.92 13.14
CA TYR A 61 12.43 -6.69 14.23
C TYR A 61 13.43 -6.97 15.35
N VAL A 62 12.90 -7.22 16.54
CA VAL A 62 13.69 -7.60 17.71
C VAL A 62 13.70 -9.13 17.80
N SER A 63 14.88 -9.72 17.95
CA SER A 63 15.04 -11.16 18.15
C SER A 63 16.31 -11.46 18.95
N PRO A 64 16.45 -12.68 19.51
CA PRO A 64 17.66 -13.06 20.23
C PRO A 64 18.92 -12.88 19.37
N ASP A 65 20.01 -12.47 19.99
CA ASP A 65 21.32 -12.43 19.36
C ASP A 65 21.79 -13.87 19.07
N ASP A 66 22.15 -14.12 17.81
CA ASP A 66 22.61 -15.44 17.36
C ASP A 66 23.94 -15.84 18.02
N LYS A 67 24.70 -14.88 18.55
CA LYS A 67 25.94 -15.11 19.32
C LYS A 67 25.70 -15.30 20.81
N ASN A 68 24.65 -14.70 21.37
CA ASN A 68 24.30 -14.82 22.78
C ASN A 68 22.79 -14.65 22.98
N SER A 69 22.09 -15.77 23.11
CA SER A 69 20.63 -15.81 23.25
C SER A 69 20.07 -15.19 24.53
N SER A 70 20.93 -14.77 25.47
CA SER A 70 20.52 -14.01 26.65
C SER A 70 20.25 -12.53 26.36
N HIS A 71 20.63 -12.05 25.17
CA HIS A 71 20.40 -10.68 24.72
C HIS A 71 19.50 -10.63 23.49
N TYR A 72 18.79 -9.53 23.34
CA TYR A 72 17.98 -9.22 22.17
C TYR A 72 18.62 -8.08 21.40
N ILE A 73 18.62 -8.21 20.07
CA ILE A 73 19.16 -7.19 19.15
C ILE A 73 18.09 -6.80 18.13
N ILE A 74 18.28 -5.60 17.55
CA ILE A 74 17.52 -5.18 16.37
C ILE A 74 18.15 -5.85 15.16
N LYS A 75 17.38 -6.69 14.46
CA LYS A 75 17.78 -7.28 13.19
C LYS A 75 17.20 -6.49 12.03
N LEU A 76 18.03 -6.35 11.00
CA LEU A 76 17.72 -5.75 9.71
C LEU A 76 17.73 -6.85 8.66
N ASP A 77 16.63 -7.01 7.93
CA ASP A 77 16.45 -8.12 7.00
C ASP A 77 15.69 -7.66 5.74
N GLN A 78 15.75 -8.46 4.68
CA GLN A 78 14.99 -8.22 3.46
C GLN A 78 13.49 -8.33 3.75
N ALA A 79 12.71 -7.35 3.26
CA ALA A 79 11.25 -7.43 3.35
C ALA A 79 10.70 -8.52 2.42
N SER A 80 9.57 -9.12 2.81
CA SER A 80 8.87 -10.10 1.99
C SER A 80 8.40 -9.48 0.68
N LEU A 81 8.45 -10.28 -0.38
CA LEU A 81 7.91 -9.91 -1.68
C LEU A 81 6.39 -10.16 -1.72
N CYS A 82 5.69 -9.48 -2.63
CA CYS A 82 4.27 -9.72 -2.85
C CYS A 82 4.03 -11.04 -3.60
N LEU A 83 4.95 -11.41 -4.51
CA LEU A 83 4.95 -12.72 -5.13
C LEU A 83 5.70 -13.73 -4.26
N PRO A 84 5.32 -15.03 -4.31
CA PRO A 84 5.93 -16.07 -3.47
C PRO A 84 7.44 -16.21 -3.62
N SER A 85 7.97 -15.96 -4.82
CA SER A 85 9.40 -16.07 -5.12
C SER A 85 9.93 -14.86 -5.88
N ARG A 86 11.25 -14.66 -5.83
CA ARG A 86 11.93 -13.63 -6.63
C ARG A 86 11.80 -13.96 -8.13
N GLU A 87 11.82 -15.25 -8.45
CA GLU A 87 11.77 -15.78 -9.80
C GLU A 87 10.47 -15.39 -10.51
N ASP A 88 9.37 -15.28 -9.77
CA ASP A 88 8.06 -14.84 -10.29
C ASP A 88 8.07 -13.38 -10.82
N TYR A 89 9.05 -12.56 -10.44
CA TYR A 89 9.20 -11.20 -10.99
C TYR A 89 9.95 -11.17 -12.32
N ILE A 90 10.70 -12.23 -12.63
CA ILE A 90 11.59 -12.31 -13.80
C ILE A 90 10.98 -13.23 -14.86
N THR A 91 10.14 -14.17 -14.45
CA THR A 91 9.55 -15.20 -15.30
C THR A 91 8.04 -15.01 -15.42
N ASN A 92 7.45 -15.49 -16.51
CA ASN A 92 6.00 -15.44 -16.71
C ASN A 92 5.32 -16.71 -16.17
N THR A 93 5.64 -17.07 -14.92
CA THR A 93 5.05 -18.21 -14.22
C THR A 93 3.55 -18.04 -14.04
N SER A 94 2.83 -19.14 -13.82
CA SER A 94 1.38 -19.12 -13.54
C SER A 94 1.05 -18.30 -12.29
N SER A 95 1.90 -18.33 -11.26
CA SER A 95 1.85 -17.50 -10.06
C SER A 95 1.97 -16.00 -10.37
N ALA A 96 2.93 -15.62 -11.22
CA ALA A 96 3.08 -14.24 -11.67
C ALA A 96 1.88 -13.78 -12.51
N GLN A 97 1.38 -14.63 -13.40
CA GLN A 97 0.21 -14.35 -14.23
C GLN A 97 -1.07 -14.19 -13.39
N ALA A 98 -1.30 -15.09 -12.42
CA ALA A 98 -2.43 -15.01 -11.50
C ALA A 98 -2.39 -13.75 -10.62
N SER A 99 -1.19 -13.34 -10.20
CA SER A 99 -1.03 -12.11 -9.40
C SER A 99 -1.26 -10.85 -10.24
N LYS A 100 -0.88 -10.87 -11.52
CA LYS A 100 -1.17 -9.79 -12.48
C LYS A 100 -2.66 -9.69 -12.80
N SER A 101 -3.36 -10.82 -12.95
CA SER A 101 -4.80 -10.82 -13.20
C SER A 101 -5.61 -10.41 -11.96
N PHE A 102 -5.09 -10.66 -10.76
CA PHE A 102 -5.68 -10.22 -9.50
C PHE A 102 -5.37 -8.74 -9.17
N SER A 103 -4.24 -8.21 -9.64
CA SER A 103 -3.89 -6.79 -9.47
C SER A 103 -4.78 -5.92 -10.38
N PRO A 104 -5.47 -4.89 -9.86
CA PRO A 104 -6.52 -4.17 -10.58
C PRO A 104 -6.01 -3.18 -11.65
N ASP A 105 -4.81 -3.36 -12.19
CA ASP A 105 -4.26 -2.51 -13.26
C ASP A 105 -5.06 -2.61 -14.57
N SER A 106 -5.87 -3.66 -14.74
CA SER A 106 -6.85 -3.73 -15.85
C SER A 106 -8.15 -2.96 -15.57
N THR A 107 -8.42 -2.60 -14.31
CA THR A 107 -9.66 -1.91 -13.89
C THR A 107 -9.44 -0.41 -13.65
N PHE A 108 -8.26 0.01 -13.16
CA PHE A 108 -7.97 1.43 -12.91
C PHE A 108 -7.68 2.25 -14.17
N SER A 109 -7.13 1.62 -15.23
CA SER A 109 -6.96 2.28 -16.55
C SER A 109 -8.31 2.71 -17.15
N ASN A 110 -9.38 1.95 -16.87
CA ASN A 110 -10.75 2.23 -17.31
C ASN A 110 -11.61 2.98 -16.28
N ALA A 111 -11.05 3.43 -15.15
CA ALA A 111 -11.80 4.18 -14.13
C ALA A 111 -11.82 5.71 -14.39
N GLY A 112 -10.87 6.22 -15.19
CA GLY A 112 -10.83 7.63 -15.62
C GLY A 112 -12.08 8.15 -16.35
N PRO A 113 -12.77 7.35 -17.20
CA PRO A 113 -14.02 7.76 -17.83
C PRO A 113 -15.23 7.72 -16.89
N VAL A 114 -15.27 6.81 -15.91
CA VAL A 114 -16.45 6.56 -15.06
C VAL A 114 -16.66 7.70 -14.06
N ILE A 115 -15.59 8.21 -13.45
CA ILE A 115 -15.66 9.34 -12.50
C ILE A 115 -16.04 10.65 -13.23
N ARG A 116 -15.75 10.75 -14.53
CA ARG A 116 -16.05 11.92 -15.36
C ARG A 116 -17.53 12.01 -15.77
N GLN A 117 -18.29 10.91 -15.73
CA GLN A 117 -19.72 10.92 -16.05
C GLN A 117 -20.58 11.29 -14.84
N GLU A 118 -20.22 10.85 -13.62
CA GLU A 118 -21.00 11.16 -12.42
C GLU A 118 -20.97 12.66 -12.04
N THR A 119 -19.85 13.35 -12.33
CA THR A 119 -19.73 14.80 -12.09
C THR A 119 -20.58 15.64 -13.05
N ASN A 120 -20.90 15.14 -14.25
CA ASN A 120 -21.75 15.84 -15.20
C ASN A 120 -23.25 15.66 -14.90
N PHE A 121 -23.64 14.55 -14.26
CA PHE A 121 -25.04 14.31 -13.89
C PHE A 121 -25.48 15.15 -12.68
N ARG A 122 -24.58 15.45 -11.74
CA ARG A 122 -24.88 16.27 -10.55
C ARG A 122 -24.94 17.78 -10.80
N ARG A 123 -24.48 18.29 -11.95
CA ARG A 123 -24.56 19.72 -12.31
C ARG A 123 -25.81 20.10 -13.10
N ARG A 124 -26.68 19.15 -13.42
CA ARG A 124 -27.97 19.38 -14.09
C ARG A 124 -29.14 18.95 -13.20
N ARG A 125 -29.33 19.64 -12.08
CA ARG A 125 -30.62 19.83 -11.42
C ARG A 125 -30.63 21.18 -10.73
#